data_AF-A0AAJ6DCE7-F1
#
_entry.id   AF-A0AAJ6DCE7-F1
#
_cell.length_a   1.000
_cell.length_b   1.000
_cell.length_c   1.000
_cell.angle_alpha   90.00
_cell.angle_beta   90.00
_cell.angle_gamma   90.00
#
_symmetry.space_group_name_H-M   'P 1'
#
loop_
_entity.id
_entity.type
_entity.pdbx_description
1 polymer ?
#
loop_
_entity_poly.entity_id
_entity_poly.type
_entity_poly.pdbx_seq_one_letter_code
_entity_poly.pdbx_strand_id
1 'polypeptide(L)'
;MARAFKSGIRGYTAHLEAEERRLLRSLFADVIQLLGGALPEGAETRDSVLNRPEDSEQPEQSEQPDESTQQGPADTASTGESSQDIDATFWDLVGQSSGLEPLPDRSDPAVAALLPPGRSGDDAQSGSQEFRDLAEDAIRADKIQDLQLAWAALQPRHLVLDTPTAQAFARALNQVRLVLATRLEITTEDDARKIAGVNSLDRAESVESYMALLYNFSSWLLDTLMVALMHGERG
;
A
#
# COMPACT_ATOMS: atom_id res chain seq x y z
N MET A 1 23.08 3.80 10.32
CA MET A 1 22.47 4.60 9.25
C MET A 1 22.49 3.85 7.93
N ALA A 2 21.38 3.95 7.21
CA ALA A 2 21.19 3.44 5.86
C ALA A 2 22.33 3.84 4.90
N ARG A 3 22.60 2.99 3.92
CA ARG A 3 23.48 3.28 2.78
C ARG A 3 22.69 3.24 1.49
N ALA A 4 22.94 4.22 0.64
CA ALA A 4 22.35 4.40 -0.67
C ALA A 4 22.39 3.14 -1.54
N PHE A 5 21.41 3.01 -2.43
CA PHE A 5 21.39 1.95 -3.42
C PHE A 5 22.61 2.00 -4.36
N LYS A 6 23.09 0.83 -4.75
CA LYS A 6 24.13 0.64 -5.76
C LYS A 6 23.69 -0.42 -6.76
N SER A 7 23.94 -0.18 -8.05
CA SER A 7 23.82 -1.20 -9.08
C SER A 7 25.03 -2.15 -9.05
N GLY A 8 24.79 -3.43 -9.31
CA GLY A 8 25.83 -4.44 -9.42
C GLY A 8 25.35 -5.67 -10.19
N ILE A 9 26.23 -6.66 -10.35
CA ILE A 9 25.98 -7.88 -11.14
C ILE A 9 24.78 -8.69 -10.60
N ARG A 10 24.50 -8.58 -9.30
CA ARG A 10 23.40 -9.27 -8.62
C ARG A 10 22.11 -8.44 -8.51
N GLY A 11 22.03 -7.30 -9.19
CA GLY A 11 20.93 -6.35 -9.09
C GLY A 11 21.26 -5.12 -8.25
N TYR A 12 20.24 -4.53 -7.64
CA TYR A 12 20.31 -3.29 -6.88
C TYR A 12 20.38 -3.59 -5.39
N THR A 13 21.39 -3.05 -4.71
CA THR A 13 21.64 -3.37 -3.31
C THR A 13 21.70 -2.13 -2.45
N ALA A 14 21.11 -2.19 -1.26
CA ALA A 14 21.22 -1.15 -0.22
C ALA A 14 21.47 -1.81 1.14
N HIS A 15 22.02 -1.03 2.06
CA HIS A 15 22.15 -1.46 3.45
C HIS A 15 21.17 -0.66 4.30
N LEU A 16 20.25 -1.35 4.97
CA LEU A 16 19.29 -0.77 5.89
C LEU A 16 19.45 -1.45 7.24
N GLU A 17 19.41 -0.66 8.31
CA GLU A 17 19.40 -1.17 9.67
C GLU A 17 18.10 -1.90 9.99
N ALA A 18 18.09 -2.68 11.07
CA ALA A 18 16.89 -3.44 11.46
C ALA A 18 15.68 -2.51 11.67
N GLU A 19 15.90 -1.37 12.34
CA GLU A 19 14.85 -0.39 12.62
C GLU A 19 14.34 0.29 11.34
N GLU A 20 15.24 0.67 10.42
CA GLU A 20 14.88 1.28 9.14
C GLU A 20 14.05 0.30 8.27
N ARG A 21 14.37 -1.00 8.28
CA ARG A 21 13.58 -2.02 7.58
C ARG A 21 12.23 -2.25 8.23
N ARG A 22 12.17 -2.34 9.56
CA ARG A 22 10.89 -2.47 10.30
C ARG A 22 9.98 -1.28 9.99
N LEU A 23 10.54 -0.08 10.00
CA LEU A 23 9.83 1.15 9.70
C LEU A 23 9.25 1.16 8.28
N LEU A 24 10.05 0.84 7.26
CA LEU A 24 9.55 0.77 5.88
C LEU A 24 8.47 -0.30 5.70
N ARG A 25 8.64 -1.47 6.33
CA ARG A 25 7.62 -2.53 6.32
C ARG A 25 6.32 -2.06 6.95
N SER A 26 6.40 -1.35 8.07
CA SER A 26 5.24 -0.75 8.71
C SER A 26 4.57 0.29 7.81
N LEU A 27 5.33 1.16 7.14
CA LEU A 27 4.76 2.16 6.21
C LEU A 27 4.08 1.51 5.01
N PHE A 28 4.66 0.48 4.41
CA PHE A 28 4.01 -0.24 3.32
C PHE A 28 2.72 -0.93 3.80
N ALA A 29 2.73 -1.53 5.00
CA ALA A 29 1.55 -2.14 5.60
C ALA A 29 0.44 -1.11 5.88
N ASP A 30 0.79 0.10 6.34
CA ASP A 30 -0.18 1.20 6.55
C ASP A 30 -0.82 1.62 5.23
N VAL A 31 -0.04 1.75 4.14
CA VAL A 31 -0.58 2.12 2.82
C VAL A 31 -1.42 1.00 2.20
N ILE A 32 -1.04 -0.28 2.42
CA ILE A 32 -1.87 -1.42 2.01
C ILE A 32 -3.25 -1.35 2.67
N GLN A 33 -3.29 -1.12 3.99
CA GLN A 33 -4.55 -0.95 4.72
C GLN A 33 -5.33 0.28 4.26
N LEU A 34 -4.64 1.39 4.00
CA LEU A 34 -5.27 2.60 3.44
C LEU A 34 -5.92 2.35 2.07
N LEU A 35 -5.47 1.34 1.34
CA LEU A 35 -6.08 0.93 0.08
C LEU A 35 -7.11 -0.20 0.24
N GLY A 36 -7.44 -0.62 1.46
CA GLY A 36 -8.34 -1.76 1.69
C GLY A 36 -7.73 -3.11 1.26
N GLY A 37 -6.40 -3.20 1.21
CA GLY A 37 -5.69 -4.44 0.91
C GLY A 37 -5.50 -5.30 2.17
N ALA A 38 -5.46 -6.62 1.98
CA ALA A 38 -5.10 -7.55 3.04
C ALA A 38 -3.63 -7.36 3.45
N LEU A 39 -3.41 -7.29 4.77
CA LEU A 39 -2.07 -7.22 5.33
C LEU A 39 -1.27 -8.48 5.01
N PRO A 40 0.00 -8.36 4.60
CA PRO A 40 0.84 -9.53 4.38
C PRO A 40 1.10 -10.26 5.70
N GLU A 41 1.19 -11.59 5.65
CA GLU A 41 1.42 -12.44 6.82
C GLU A 41 2.69 -12.02 7.57
N GLY A 42 2.57 -11.71 8.87
CA GLY A 42 3.68 -11.21 9.70
C GLY A 42 3.90 -9.70 9.64
N ALA A 43 2.96 -8.93 9.09
CA ALA A 43 2.90 -7.48 9.29
C ALA A 43 2.39 -7.16 10.69
N GLU A 44 3.22 -6.50 11.49
CA GLU A 44 2.79 -5.85 12.73
C GLU A 44 2.34 -4.43 12.37
N THR A 45 1.10 -4.07 12.69
CA THR A 45 0.62 -2.69 12.49
C THR A 45 1.26 -1.76 13.52
N ARG A 46 1.38 -0.47 13.20
CA ARG A 46 1.98 0.52 14.13
C ARG A 46 1.32 0.51 15.50
N ASP A 47 0.00 0.37 15.53
CA ASP A 47 -0.77 0.28 16.77
C ASP A 47 -0.38 -0.95 17.60
N SER A 48 -0.09 -2.08 16.96
CA SER A 48 0.39 -3.29 17.66
C SER A 48 1.84 -3.18 18.15
N VAL A 49 2.69 -2.40 17.46
CA VAL A 49 4.09 -2.18 17.88
C VAL A 49 4.18 -1.19 19.03
N LEU A 50 3.38 -0.12 18.99
CA LEU A 50 3.37 0.92 20.02
C LEU A 50 2.67 0.45 21.30
N ASN A 51 1.70 -0.45 21.18
CA ASN A 51 0.84 -0.90 22.29
C ASN A 51 1.16 -2.33 22.75
N ARG A 52 2.37 -2.85 22.47
CA ARG A 52 2.77 -4.20 22.89
C ARG A 52 2.90 -4.25 24.43
N PRO A 53 2.05 -5.01 25.14
CA PRO A 53 2.33 -5.34 26.53
C PRO A 53 3.54 -6.28 26.56
N GLU A 54 4.54 -5.95 27.36
CA GLU A 54 5.59 -6.91 27.72
C GLU A 54 4.92 -8.07 28.50
N ASP A 55 5.14 -9.29 28.02
CA ASP A 55 4.61 -10.56 28.53
C ASP A 55 3.12 -10.84 28.32
N SER A 56 2.82 -11.68 27.31
CA SER A 56 1.70 -12.63 27.35
C SER A 56 1.93 -13.73 26.29
N GLU A 57 2.42 -14.88 26.76
CA GLU A 57 2.38 -16.15 26.04
C GLU A 57 0.92 -16.50 25.71
N GLN A 58 0.60 -16.70 24.42
CA GLN A 58 -0.72 -17.17 24.00
C GLN A 58 -0.81 -18.70 24.16
N PRO A 59 -1.87 -19.27 24.76
CA PRO A 59 -2.17 -20.67 24.62
C PRO A 59 -2.96 -20.91 23.33
N GLU A 60 -2.49 -21.89 22.55
CA GLU A 60 -3.16 -22.48 21.40
C GLU A 60 -4.54 -23.01 21.80
N GLN A 61 -5.59 -22.65 21.05
CA GLN A 61 -6.90 -23.31 21.12
C GLN A 61 -7.20 -23.99 19.79
N SER A 62 -7.27 -25.31 19.90
CA SER A 62 -7.53 -26.32 18.89
C SER A 62 -8.95 -26.31 18.35
N GLU A 63 -9.05 -26.72 17.10
CA GLU A 63 -10.23 -26.91 16.24
C GLU A 63 -11.38 -27.71 16.84
N GLN A 64 -12.61 -27.35 16.44
CA GLN A 64 -13.66 -28.26 15.97
C GLN A 64 -14.77 -27.43 15.27
N PRO A 65 -15.39 -27.94 14.19
CA PRO A 65 -16.74 -28.49 14.41
C PRO A 65 -17.10 -29.71 13.53
N ASP A 66 -17.94 -30.56 14.11
CA ASP A 66 -18.58 -31.74 13.51
C ASP A 66 -20.04 -31.43 13.10
N GLU A 67 -20.57 -32.29 12.22
CA GLU A 67 -21.60 -32.05 11.22
C GLU A 67 -23.08 -32.29 11.67
N SER A 68 -24.05 -31.81 10.86
CA SER A 68 -25.45 -32.30 10.66
C SER A 68 -26.59 -31.67 11.54
N THR A 69 -27.82 -31.36 11.11
CA THR A 69 -28.75 -32.02 10.14
C THR A 69 -30.05 -31.18 9.82
N GLN A 70 -30.51 -31.24 8.55
CA GLN A 70 -31.90 -31.24 7.96
C GLN A 70 -32.91 -30.07 8.04
N GLN A 71 -33.30 -29.51 6.88
CA GLN A 71 -34.57 -29.67 6.07
C GLN A 71 -35.82 -28.96 6.63
N GLY A 72 -36.69 -28.28 5.87
CA GLY A 72 -37.05 -28.40 4.45
C GLY A 72 -37.85 -27.17 3.92
N PRO A 73 -38.66 -27.31 2.85
CA PRO A 73 -38.78 -26.33 1.76
C PRO A 73 -40.03 -25.43 1.82
N ALA A 74 -40.00 -24.29 1.12
CA ALA A 74 -41.20 -23.58 0.70
C ALA A 74 -40.98 -22.86 -0.63
N ASP A 75 -41.89 -23.13 -1.56
CA ASP A 75 -42.08 -22.50 -2.86
C ASP A 75 -42.15 -20.97 -2.77
N THR A 76 -41.56 -20.29 -3.76
CA THR A 76 -42.30 -19.32 -4.59
C THR A 76 -41.61 -19.16 -5.94
N ALA A 77 -42.39 -19.38 -7.01
CA ALA A 77 -42.01 -19.16 -8.38
C ALA A 77 -42.19 -17.70 -8.81
N SER A 78 -41.47 -17.35 -9.88
CA SER A 78 -41.63 -16.20 -10.80
C SER A 78 -41.08 -14.86 -10.32
N THR A 79 -40.14 -14.30 -11.09
CA THR A 79 -40.33 -13.04 -11.86
C THR A 79 -39.19 -12.88 -12.87
N GLY A 80 -39.53 -12.47 -14.09
CA GLY A 80 -38.59 -12.37 -15.22
C GLY A 80 -37.42 -11.45 -14.93
N GLU A 81 -36.21 -11.97 -15.16
CA GLU A 81 -34.96 -11.24 -15.00
C GLU A 81 -34.83 -10.22 -16.13
N SER A 82 -35.01 -8.95 -15.78
CA SER A 82 -34.61 -7.82 -16.62
C SER A 82 -33.14 -7.98 -16.96
N SER A 83 -32.74 -7.75 -18.22
CA SER A 83 -31.31 -7.76 -18.61
C SER A 83 -30.45 -6.81 -17.76
N GLN A 84 -31.05 -5.81 -17.12
CA GLN A 84 -30.41 -4.89 -16.18
C GLN A 84 -30.05 -5.53 -14.82
N ASP A 85 -30.82 -6.51 -14.35
CA ASP A 85 -30.54 -7.21 -13.08
C ASP A 85 -29.41 -8.23 -13.26
N ILE A 86 -29.32 -8.84 -14.45
CA ILE A 86 -28.23 -9.75 -14.84
C ILE A 86 -26.92 -8.96 -14.97
N ASP A 87 -26.96 -7.77 -15.57
CA ASP A 87 -25.78 -6.89 -15.65
C ASP A 87 -25.32 -6.45 -14.25
N ALA A 88 -26.24 -6.07 -13.36
CA ALA A 88 -25.89 -5.68 -11.98
C ALA A 88 -25.29 -6.83 -11.15
N THR A 89 -25.85 -8.04 -11.26
CA THR A 89 -25.31 -9.24 -10.57
C THR A 89 -23.98 -9.70 -11.16
N PHE A 90 -23.79 -9.57 -12.47
CA PHE A 90 -22.50 -9.80 -13.12
C PHE A 90 -21.45 -8.81 -12.60
N TRP A 91 -21.77 -7.52 -12.49
CA TRP A 91 -20.84 -6.52 -11.97
C TRP A 91 -20.56 -6.67 -10.48
N ASP A 92 -21.56 -7.04 -9.67
CA ASP A 92 -21.37 -7.38 -8.25
C ASP A 92 -20.41 -8.57 -8.09
N LEU A 93 -20.56 -9.60 -8.92
CA LEU A 93 -19.68 -10.77 -8.92
C LEU A 93 -18.24 -10.44 -9.38
N VAL A 94 -18.10 -9.61 -10.42
CA VAL A 94 -16.77 -9.17 -10.90
C VAL A 94 -16.08 -8.28 -9.86
N GLY A 95 -16.80 -7.36 -9.21
CA GLY A 95 -16.26 -6.52 -8.12
C GLY A 95 -15.81 -7.34 -6.91
N GLN A 96 -16.61 -8.34 -6.50
CA GLN A 96 -16.24 -9.26 -5.41
C GLN A 96 -15.03 -10.14 -5.74
N SER A 97 -14.78 -10.42 -7.03
CA SER A 97 -13.64 -11.25 -7.45
C SER A 97 -12.26 -10.60 -7.27
N SER A 98 -12.22 -9.27 -7.08
CA SER A 98 -10.98 -8.53 -6.81
C SER A 98 -10.36 -8.86 -5.44
N GLY A 99 -11.14 -9.45 -4.51
CA GLY A 99 -10.67 -9.83 -3.17
C GLY A 99 -10.21 -8.65 -2.31
N LEU A 100 -10.58 -7.42 -2.69
CA LEU A 100 -10.28 -6.19 -1.98
C LEU A 100 -11.40 -5.87 -1.00
N GLU A 101 -11.06 -5.37 0.19
CA GLU A 101 -12.06 -4.79 1.08
C GLU A 101 -12.71 -3.56 0.41
N PRO A 102 -13.93 -3.18 0.83
CA PRO A 102 -14.56 -1.93 0.39
C PRO A 102 -13.58 -0.77 0.53
N LEU A 103 -13.49 0.06 -0.51
CA LEU A 103 -12.55 1.19 -0.50
C LEU A 103 -12.85 2.07 0.73
N PRO A 104 -11.85 2.40 1.56
CA PRO A 104 -12.03 3.36 2.63
C PRO A 104 -12.45 4.72 2.06
N ASP A 105 -13.04 5.57 2.90
CA ASP A 105 -13.70 6.81 2.49
C ASP A 105 -12.82 7.66 1.55
N ARG A 106 -13.28 7.83 0.30
CA ARG A 106 -12.63 8.67 -0.73
C ARG A 106 -12.48 10.13 -0.30
N SER A 107 -13.18 10.57 0.75
CA SER A 107 -12.98 11.89 1.34
C SER A 107 -11.59 12.06 1.96
N ASP A 108 -10.87 10.97 2.26
CA ASP A 108 -9.51 11.02 2.74
C ASP A 108 -8.56 11.56 1.65
N PRO A 109 -7.90 12.71 1.89
CA PRO A 109 -6.96 13.30 0.93
C PRO A 109 -5.85 12.33 0.49
N ALA A 110 -5.40 11.43 1.37
CA ALA A 110 -4.34 10.47 1.05
C ALA A 110 -4.82 9.38 0.09
N VAL A 111 -6.07 8.92 0.23
CA VAL A 111 -6.68 7.98 -0.72
C VAL A 111 -6.86 8.65 -2.07
N ALA A 112 -7.37 9.88 -2.09
CA ALA A 112 -7.53 10.66 -3.33
C ALA A 112 -6.19 10.93 -4.05
N ALA A 113 -5.10 11.11 -3.30
CA ALA A 113 -3.76 11.27 -3.87
C ALA A 113 -3.22 9.96 -4.48
N LEU A 114 -3.52 8.82 -3.86
CA LEU A 114 -3.10 7.51 -4.35
C LEU A 114 -3.91 7.02 -5.54
N LEU A 115 -5.20 7.37 -5.60
CA LEU A 115 -6.13 6.99 -6.67
C LEU A 115 -6.67 8.25 -7.36
N PRO A 116 -5.86 8.92 -8.20
CA PRO A 116 -6.34 10.07 -8.97
C PRO A 116 -7.49 9.65 -9.89
N PRO A 117 -8.44 10.55 -10.18
CA PRO A 117 -9.49 10.26 -11.16
C PRO A 117 -8.83 9.86 -12.50
N GLY A 118 -9.18 8.68 -13.01
CA GLY A 118 -8.52 8.06 -14.17
C GLY A 118 -8.65 8.82 -15.50
N ARG A 119 -9.36 9.96 -15.52
CA ARG A 119 -9.41 10.89 -16.65
C ARG A 119 -9.38 12.34 -16.15
N SER A 120 -8.55 13.16 -16.79
CA SER A 120 -8.49 14.61 -16.60
C SER A 120 -8.97 15.31 -17.87
N GLY A 121 -9.71 16.42 -17.76
CA GLY A 121 -10.19 17.19 -18.92
C GLY A 121 -11.58 16.79 -19.44
N ASP A 122 -11.91 17.22 -20.66
CA ASP A 122 -13.26 17.11 -21.29
C ASP A 122 -13.75 15.66 -21.49
N ASP A 123 -12.87 14.67 -21.44
CA ASP A 123 -13.19 13.25 -21.59
C ASP A 123 -13.65 12.57 -20.28
N ALA A 124 -13.67 13.30 -19.15
CA ALA A 124 -14.09 12.78 -17.85
C ALA A 124 -15.56 12.31 -17.81
N GLN A 125 -16.40 12.82 -18.71
CA GLN A 125 -17.84 12.51 -18.79
C GLN A 125 -18.18 11.35 -19.73
N SER A 126 -17.22 10.82 -20.49
CA SER A 126 -17.48 9.90 -21.61
C SER A 126 -17.53 8.40 -21.24
N GLY A 127 -17.41 8.04 -19.96
CA GLY A 127 -17.43 6.65 -19.49
C GLY A 127 -18.56 6.36 -18.49
N SER A 128 -19.06 5.11 -18.48
CA SER A 128 -19.99 4.63 -17.45
C SER A 128 -19.35 4.70 -16.06
N GLN A 129 -20.18 4.78 -15.01
CA GLN A 129 -19.69 4.73 -13.61
C GLN A 129 -19.03 3.38 -13.33
N GLU A 130 -19.65 2.28 -13.77
CA GLU A 130 -19.13 0.91 -13.62
C GLU A 130 -17.73 0.72 -14.22
N PHE A 131 -17.45 1.31 -15.38
CA PHE A 131 -16.12 1.23 -15.99
C PHE A 131 -15.06 2.00 -15.17
N ARG A 132 -15.47 3.09 -14.50
CA ARG A 132 -14.59 3.83 -13.59
C ARG A 132 -14.27 3.02 -12.35
N ASP A 133 -15.29 2.38 -11.77
CA ASP A 133 -15.14 1.56 -10.56
C ASP A 133 -14.21 0.37 -10.82
N LEU A 134 -14.38 -0.34 -11.94
CA LEU A 134 -13.49 -1.45 -12.31
C LEU A 134 -12.04 -1.01 -12.61
N ALA A 135 -11.88 0.12 -13.31
CA ALA A 135 -10.56 0.66 -13.59
C ALA A 135 -9.85 1.07 -12.29
N GLU A 136 -10.60 1.63 -11.34
CA GLU A 136 -10.11 1.95 -10.01
C GLU A 136 -9.69 0.70 -9.23
N ASP A 137 -10.50 -0.35 -9.25
CA ASP A 137 -10.18 -1.63 -8.60
C ASP A 137 -8.90 -2.26 -9.15
N ALA A 138 -8.73 -2.25 -10.47
CA ALA A 138 -7.51 -2.73 -11.11
C ALA A 138 -6.28 -1.89 -10.71
N ILE A 139 -6.40 -0.55 -10.76
CA ILE A 139 -5.32 0.37 -10.34
C ILE A 139 -4.95 0.15 -8.87
N ARG A 140 -5.97 -0.07 -8.03
CA ARG A 140 -5.81 -0.33 -6.60
C ARG A 140 -5.11 -1.66 -6.35
N ALA A 141 -5.53 -2.72 -7.03
CA ALA A 141 -4.90 -4.04 -6.95
C ALA A 141 -3.42 -3.99 -7.33
N ASP A 142 -3.08 -3.30 -8.44
CA ASP A 142 -1.69 -3.12 -8.87
C ASP A 142 -0.84 -2.38 -7.83
N LYS A 143 -1.40 -1.32 -7.22
CA LYS A 143 -0.70 -0.56 -6.16
C LYS A 143 -0.45 -1.43 -4.92
N ILE A 144 -1.44 -2.21 -4.50
CA ILE A 144 -1.31 -3.15 -3.38
C ILE A 144 -0.25 -4.20 -3.69
N GLN A 145 -0.23 -4.75 -4.90
CA GLN A 145 0.79 -5.72 -5.32
C GLN A 145 2.21 -5.14 -5.25
N ASP A 146 2.41 -3.91 -5.74
CA ASP A 146 3.70 -3.22 -5.64
C ASP A 146 4.16 -3.07 -4.17
N LEU A 147 3.24 -2.66 -3.28
CA LEU A 147 3.52 -2.51 -1.85
C LEU A 147 3.84 -3.85 -1.18
N GLN A 148 3.09 -4.90 -1.48
CA GLN A 148 3.32 -6.24 -0.95
C GLN A 148 4.68 -6.80 -1.39
N LEU A 149 5.03 -6.62 -2.67
CA LEU A 149 6.34 -7.02 -3.19
C LEU A 149 7.47 -6.24 -2.51
N ALA A 150 7.32 -4.93 -2.35
CA ALA A 150 8.29 -4.09 -1.64
C ALA A 150 8.43 -4.47 -0.16
N TRP A 151 7.31 -4.80 0.49
CA TRP A 151 7.27 -5.26 1.87
C TRP A 151 8.01 -6.59 2.05
N ALA A 152 7.78 -7.55 1.15
CA ALA A 152 8.44 -8.86 1.16
C ALA A 152 9.96 -8.72 0.93
N ALA A 153 10.37 -7.83 0.04
CA ALA A 153 11.78 -7.57 -0.25
C ALA A 153 12.59 -7.10 0.97
N LEU A 154 11.93 -6.58 2.02
CA LEU A 154 12.56 -6.13 3.26
C LEU A 154 12.70 -7.23 4.33
N GLN A 155 12.13 -8.43 4.12
CA GLN A 155 12.29 -9.55 5.06
C GLN A 155 13.77 -9.93 5.26
N PRO A 156 14.58 -10.12 4.19
CA PRO A 156 15.98 -10.45 4.36
C PRO A 156 16.75 -9.31 5.04
N ARG A 157 17.83 -9.67 5.74
CA ARG A 157 18.74 -8.69 6.35
C ARG A 157 19.44 -7.81 5.30
N HIS A 158 19.69 -8.35 4.11
CA HIS A 158 20.36 -7.67 3.01
C HIS A 158 19.36 -7.40 1.89
N LEU A 159 19.15 -6.13 1.56
CA LEU A 159 18.24 -5.74 0.49
C LEU A 159 18.96 -5.91 -0.86
N VAL A 160 18.49 -6.88 -1.64
CA VAL A 160 18.95 -7.17 -3.00
C VAL A 160 17.72 -7.27 -3.89
N LEU A 161 17.61 -6.38 -4.86
CA LEU A 161 16.47 -6.27 -5.75
C LEU A 161 16.90 -6.60 -7.18
N ASP A 162 16.14 -7.46 -7.86
CA ASP A 162 16.20 -7.53 -9.33
C ASP A 162 15.47 -6.33 -9.94
N THR A 163 15.53 -6.18 -11.27
CA THR A 163 14.94 -5.01 -11.94
C THR A 163 13.43 -4.88 -11.73
N PRO A 164 12.61 -5.94 -11.90
CA PRO A 164 11.17 -5.85 -11.63
C PRO A 164 10.86 -5.45 -10.18
N THR A 165 11.53 -6.08 -9.20
CA THR A 165 11.31 -5.77 -7.78
C THR A 165 11.80 -4.36 -7.45
N ALA A 166 12.90 -3.89 -8.03
CA ALA A 166 13.39 -2.54 -7.85
C ALA A 166 12.39 -1.49 -8.37
N GLN A 167 11.75 -1.74 -9.50
CA GLN A 167 10.71 -0.86 -10.04
C GLN A 167 9.46 -0.83 -9.14
N ALA A 168 9.01 -2.00 -8.67
CA ALA A 168 7.90 -2.09 -7.71
C ALA A 168 8.24 -1.39 -6.39
N PHE A 169 9.46 -1.56 -5.88
CA PHE A 169 9.95 -0.90 -4.68
C PHE A 169 9.99 0.63 -4.84
N ALA A 170 10.41 1.13 -6.00
CA ALA A 170 10.39 2.55 -6.31
C ALA A 170 8.95 3.10 -6.34
N ARG A 171 8.01 2.38 -6.96
CA ARG A 171 6.58 2.75 -6.96
C ARG A 171 6.00 2.76 -5.55
N ALA A 172 6.29 1.74 -4.74
CA ALA A 172 5.86 1.65 -3.35
C ALA A 172 6.40 2.81 -2.49
N LEU A 173 7.70 3.14 -2.60
CA LEU A 173 8.27 4.31 -1.92
C LEU A 173 7.61 5.62 -2.36
N ASN A 174 7.30 5.76 -3.65
CA ASN A 174 6.59 6.93 -4.15
C ASN A 174 5.18 7.03 -3.57
N GLN A 175 4.46 5.92 -3.44
CA GLN A 175 3.13 5.89 -2.80
C GLN A 175 3.19 6.33 -1.33
N VAL A 176 4.15 5.81 -0.55
CA VAL A 176 4.39 6.25 0.84
C VAL A 176 4.69 7.75 0.89
N ARG A 177 5.57 8.23 0.00
CA ARG A 177 5.93 9.65 -0.08
C ARG A 177 4.72 10.52 -0.36
N LEU A 178 3.83 10.11 -1.26
CA LEU A 178 2.60 10.84 -1.57
C LEU A 178 1.67 10.92 -0.36
N VAL A 179 1.44 9.81 0.34
CA VAL A 179 0.61 9.80 1.57
C VAL A 179 1.18 10.74 2.62
N LEU A 180 2.49 10.68 2.87
CA LEU A 180 3.16 11.54 3.83
C LEU A 180 3.08 13.02 3.41
N ALA A 181 3.32 13.32 2.13
CA ALA A 181 3.21 14.68 1.61
C ALA A 181 1.80 15.26 1.80
N THR A 182 0.77 14.47 1.52
CA THR A 182 -0.62 14.89 1.72
C THR A 182 -0.95 15.14 3.19
N ARG A 183 -0.53 14.26 4.10
CA ARG A 183 -0.76 14.44 5.55
C ARG A 183 0.03 15.61 6.14
N LEU A 184 1.18 15.93 5.56
CA LEU A 184 2.00 17.09 5.90
C LEU A 184 1.59 18.36 5.12
N GLU A 185 0.52 18.29 4.31
CA GLU A 185 0.01 19.39 3.48
C GLU A 185 1.08 20.01 2.56
N ILE A 186 2.04 19.20 2.08
CA ILE A 186 3.10 19.63 1.17
C ILE A 186 2.51 19.81 -0.23
N THR A 187 2.19 21.05 -0.58
CA THR A 187 1.66 21.39 -1.91
C THR A 187 2.64 22.19 -2.75
N THR A 188 3.65 22.80 -2.12
CA THR A 188 4.66 23.62 -2.79
C THR A 188 6.09 23.17 -2.50
N GLU A 189 7.01 23.64 -3.33
CA GLU A 189 8.44 23.42 -3.11
C GLU A 189 8.96 24.18 -1.86
N ASP A 190 8.33 25.29 -1.47
CA ASP A 190 8.64 25.98 -0.22
C ASP A 190 8.28 25.12 1.01
N ASP A 191 7.17 24.39 0.98
CA ASP A 191 6.75 23.53 2.08
C ASP A 191 7.71 22.35 2.25
N ALA A 192 8.11 21.73 1.13
CA ALA A 192 9.12 20.68 1.13
C ALA A 192 10.45 21.18 1.71
N ARG A 193 10.87 22.42 1.40
CA ARG A 193 12.10 23.02 1.95
C ARG A 193 12.04 23.25 3.46
N LYS A 194 10.88 23.62 4.02
CA LYS A 194 10.71 23.75 5.49
C LYS A 194 10.91 22.40 6.18
N ILE A 195 10.38 21.34 5.59
CA ILE A 195 10.39 19.96 6.12
C ILE A 195 11.77 19.31 5.98
N ALA A 196 12.55 19.67 4.96
CA ALA A 196 13.91 19.17 4.74
C ALA A 196 14.89 19.47 5.88
N GLY A 197 14.56 20.41 6.78
CA GLY A 197 15.36 20.68 8.00
C GLY A 197 15.24 19.60 9.09
N VAL A 198 14.23 18.73 9.01
CA VAL A 198 13.93 17.69 10.01
C VAL A 198 14.58 16.37 9.61
N ASN A 199 15.84 16.19 10.01
CA ASN A 199 16.66 15.01 9.64
C ASN A 199 17.20 14.22 10.85
N SER A 200 16.75 14.53 12.07
CA SER A 200 17.17 13.77 13.26
C SER A 200 15.98 13.34 14.08
N LEU A 201 16.00 12.08 14.51
CA LEU A 201 15.00 11.49 15.39
C LEU A 201 14.95 12.21 16.74
N ASP A 202 16.09 12.71 17.22
CA ASP A 202 16.20 13.45 18.49
C ASP A 202 15.43 14.78 18.48
N ARG A 203 15.04 15.27 17.29
CA ARG A 203 14.25 16.50 17.11
C ARG A 203 12.79 16.23 16.76
N ALA A 204 12.41 14.96 16.58
CA ALA A 204 11.05 14.57 16.25
C ALA A 204 10.20 14.47 17.52
N GLU A 205 9.87 15.63 18.09
CA GLU A 205 9.08 15.73 19.34
C GLU A 205 7.56 15.69 19.08
N SER A 206 7.14 15.73 17.81
CA SER A 206 5.73 15.67 17.39
C SER A 206 5.50 14.64 16.28
N VAL A 207 4.25 14.20 16.13
CA VAL A 207 3.81 13.31 15.05
C VAL A 207 4.17 13.90 13.67
N GLU A 208 3.99 15.20 13.51
CA GLU A 208 4.32 15.93 12.28
C GLU A 208 5.82 15.89 11.98
N SER A 209 6.68 16.15 12.98
CA SER A 209 8.13 16.07 12.81
C SER A 209 8.61 14.63 12.55
N TYR A 210 7.92 13.63 13.10
CA TYR A 210 8.18 12.24 12.76
C TYR A 210 7.80 11.94 11.31
N MET A 211 6.61 12.34 10.85
CA MET A 211 6.19 12.18 9.45
C MET A 211 7.14 12.90 8.49
N ALA A 212 7.63 14.09 8.85
CA ALA A 212 8.65 14.83 8.11
C ALA A 212 9.95 14.02 7.95
N LEU A 213 10.42 13.39 9.03
CA LEU A 213 11.60 12.52 8.99
C LEU A 213 11.38 11.33 8.05
N LEU A 214 10.21 10.70 8.11
CA LEU A 214 9.85 9.58 7.22
C LEU A 214 9.77 10.02 5.75
N TYR A 215 9.22 11.20 5.50
CA TYR A 215 9.14 11.79 4.16
C TYR A 215 10.54 12.03 3.60
N ASN A 216 11.44 12.61 4.40
CA ASN A 216 12.83 12.86 4.00
C ASN A 216 13.58 11.54 3.75
N PHE A 217 13.42 10.56 4.64
CA PHE A 217 14.06 9.25 4.51
C PHE A 217 13.58 8.49 3.26
N SER A 218 12.27 8.38 3.05
CA SER A 218 11.70 7.71 1.87
C SER A 218 12.07 8.41 0.56
N SER A 219 12.10 9.76 0.57
CA SER A 219 12.52 10.56 -0.59
C SER A 219 13.99 10.33 -0.94
N TRP A 220 14.88 10.36 0.05
CA TRP A 220 16.30 10.05 -0.16
C TRP A 220 16.50 8.61 -0.66
N LEU A 221 15.81 7.65 -0.05
CA LEU A 221 15.93 6.25 -0.45
C LEU A 221 15.48 6.04 -1.90
N LEU A 222 14.35 6.63 -2.29
CA LEU A 222 13.84 6.61 -3.66
C LEU A 222 14.82 7.25 -4.64
N ASP A 223 15.37 8.42 -4.33
CA ASP A 223 16.35 9.10 -5.17
C ASP A 223 17.57 8.21 -5.44
N THR A 224 18.13 7.59 -4.39
CA THR A 224 19.27 6.68 -4.55
C THR A 224 18.94 5.46 -5.40
N LEU A 225 17.72 4.93 -5.28
CA LEU A 225 17.26 3.80 -6.10
C LEU A 225 17.08 4.21 -7.57
N MET A 226 16.50 5.37 -7.84
CA MET A 226 16.35 5.91 -9.20
C MET A 226 17.70 6.13 -9.87
N VAL A 227 18.67 6.70 -9.14
CA VAL A 227 20.05 6.82 -9.63
C VAL A 227 20.65 5.45 -9.95
N ALA A 228 20.48 4.46 -9.08
CA ALA A 228 20.99 3.11 -9.32
C ALA A 228 20.33 2.45 -10.56
N LEU A 229 19.01 2.59 -10.74
CA LEU A 229 18.27 2.10 -11.91
C LEU A 229 18.81 2.72 -13.21
N MET A 230 18.97 4.04 -13.25
CA MET A 230 19.51 4.76 -14.43
C MET A 230 20.94 4.35 -14.80
N HIS A 231 21.73 3.88 -13.84
CA HIS A 231 23.08 3.37 -14.09
C HIS A 231 23.09 1.88 -14.46
N GLY A 232 22.15 1.09 -13.92
CA GLY A 232 22.02 -0.34 -14.23
C GLY A 232 21.57 -0.62 -15.66
N GLU A 233 20.82 0.28 -16.30
CA GLU A 233 20.40 0.14 -17.70
C GLU A 233 21.53 0.38 -18.73
N ARG A 234 22.68 0.94 -18.29
CA ARG A 234 23.80 1.31 -19.18
C ARG A 234 24.98 0.32 -19.15
N GLY A 235 24.94 -0.69 -18.29
CA GLY A 235 26.00 -1.69 -18.12
C GLY A 235 25.57 -3.05 -18.62
#